data_AF-A0A645DF09-F1
#
_entry.id   AF-A0A645DF09-F1
#
_cell.length_a   1.000
_cell.length_b   1.000
_cell.length_c   1.000
_cell.angle_alpha   90.00
_cell.angle_beta   90.00
_cell.angle_gamma   90.00
#
_symmetry.space_group_name_H-M   'P 1'
#
loop_
_entity.id
_entity.type
_entity.pdbx_description
1 polymer ?
#
loop_
_entity_poly.entity_id
_entity_poly.type
_entity_poly.pdbx_seq_one_letter_code
_entity_poly.pdbx_strand_id
1 'polypeptide(L)'
;MYGKKQKLVIGEAGGCLWSIIPAKVIYAFVGNEELKAQAKALVKSGKHIKHLLYKPDMTPKRYLYFIINQHKYMKKYKENFQKKGYDIKK
;
A
#
# COMPACT_ATOMS: atom_id res chain seq x y z
N MET A 1 3.39 1.80 22.41
CA MET A 1 4.63 1.05 22.68
C MET A 1 5.08 0.34 21.40
N TYR A 2 6.21 0.75 20.82
CA TYR A 2 6.81 0.08 19.66
C TYR A 2 7.38 -1.30 20.06
N GLY A 3 7.11 -2.35 19.28
CA GLY A 3 7.69 -3.69 19.48
C GLY A 3 6.73 -4.83 19.81
N LYS A 4 5.45 -4.56 20.12
CA LYS A 4 4.45 -5.62 20.27
C LYS A 4 3.97 -6.08 18.88
N LYS A 5 4.00 -7.39 18.61
CA LYS A 5 3.36 -7.97 17.42
C LYS A 5 1.87 -7.65 17.48
N GLN A 6 1.40 -6.75 16.61
CA GLN A 6 -0.02 -6.45 16.50
C GLN A 6 -0.69 -7.60 15.77
N LYS A 7 -1.82 -8.08 16.31
CA LYS A 7 -2.70 -8.99 15.59
C LYS A 7 -3.18 -8.24 14.34
N LEU A 8 -2.95 -8.81 13.16
CA LEU A 8 -3.54 -8.29 11.94
C LEU A 8 -5.04 -8.54 12.03
N VAL A 9 -5.82 -7.48 12.20
CA VAL A 9 -7.28 -7.55 12.28
C VAL A 9 -7.84 -6.96 10.98
N ILE A 10 -8.78 -7.67 10.38
CA ILE A 10 -9.56 -7.17 9.25
C ILE A 10 -10.63 -6.26 9.84
N GLY A 11 -10.65 -4.98 9.43
CA GLY A 11 -11.79 -4.12 9.75
C GLY A 11 -12.98 -4.52 8.88
N GLU A 12 -14.06 -4.99 9.49
CA GLU A 12 -15.29 -5.42 8.79
C GLU A 12 -16.14 -4.24 8.28
N ALA A 13 -15.52 -3.11 7.92
CA ALA A 13 -16.23 -1.92 7.46
C ALA A 13 -16.12 -1.79 5.94
N GLY A 14 -17.18 -2.20 5.23
CA GLY A 14 -17.54 -1.62 3.93
C GLY A 14 -16.86 -2.17 2.67
N GLY A 15 -16.14 -3.29 2.74
CA GLY A 15 -15.72 -4.04 1.55
C GLY A 15 -14.88 -3.26 0.54
N CYS A 16 -14.13 -2.25 0.97
CA CYS A 16 -13.23 -1.47 0.13
C CYS A 16 -11.81 -1.45 0.70
N LEU A 17 -10.81 -1.41 -0.19
CA LEU A 17 -9.42 -1.23 0.19
C LEU A 17 -9.18 0.25 0.47
N TRP A 18 -8.90 0.57 1.72
CA TRP A 18 -8.45 1.89 2.13
C TRP A 18 -6.93 1.88 2.29
N SER A 19 -6.20 2.66 1.50
CA SER A 19 -4.75 2.72 1.61
C SER A 19 -4.17 4.13 1.46
N ILE A 20 -3.39 4.54 2.45
CA ILE A 20 -2.54 5.74 2.36
C ILE A 20 -1.30 5.45 1.52
N ILE A 21 -0.79 4.23 1.59
CA ILE A 21 0.38 3.78 0.83
C ILE A 21 -0.01 3.27 -0.56
N PRO A 22 0.94 3.24 -1.52
CA PRO A 22 0.68 2.69 -2.85
C PRO A 22 0.38 1.19 -2.79
N ALA A 23 -0.60 0.74 -3.58
CA ALA A 23 -0.97 -0.69 -3.63
C ALA A 23 0.21 -1.61 -3.95
N LYS A 24 1.17 -1.14 -4.77
CA LYS A 24 2.39 -1.89 -5.09
C LYS A 24 3.24 -2.21 -3.85
N VAL A 25 3.25 -1.34 -2.85
CA VAL A 25 3.93 -1.58 -1.57
C VAL A 25 3.21 -2.68 -0.80
N ILE A 26 1.88 -2.66 -0.75
CA ILE A 26 1.07 -3.71 -0.12
C ILE A 26 1.41 -5.08 -0.73
N TYR A 27 1.44 -5.17 -2.07
CA TYR A 27 1.72 -6.44 -2.76
C TYR A 27 3.14 -6.95 -2.58
N ALA A 28 4.11 -6.05 -2.44
CA ALA A 28 5.52 -6.42 -2.33
C ALA A 28 5.94 -6.81 -0.90
N PHE A 29 5.32 -6.22 0.13
CA PHE A 29 5.83 -6.32 1.51
C PHE A 29 4.86 -7.01 2.47
N VAL A 30 3.60 -7.28 2.11
CA VAL A 30 2.69 -8.07 2.95
C VAL A 30 3.00 -9.56 2.78
N GLY A 31 3.36 -10.22 3.88
CA GLY A 31 3.68 -11.66 3.88
C GLY A 31 2.46 -12.56 3.65
N ASN A 32 1.31 -12.21 4.24
CA ASN A 32 0.08 -13.00 4.15
C ASN A 32 -0.49 -12.98 2.71
N GLU A 33 -0.55 -14.15 2.09
CA GLU A 33 -1.00 -14.31 0.69
C GLU A 33 -2.50 -14.10 0.50
N GLU A 34 -3.32 -14.54 1.45
CA GLU A 34 -4.77 -14.34 1.43
C GLU A 34 -5.12 -12.84 1.43
N LEU A 35 -4.45 -12.06 2.29
CA LEU A 35 -4.62 -10.61 2.35
C LEU A 35 -4.15 -9.93 1.06
N LYS A 36 -3.06 -10.40 0.44
CA LYS A 36 -2.62 -9.91 -0.87
C LYS A 36 -3.66 -10.20 -1.95
N ALA A 37 -4.25 -11.40 -1.96
CA ALA A 37 -5.27 -11.79 -2.93
C ALA A 37 -6.53 -10.93 -2.78
N GLN A 38 -7.01 -10.74 -1.54
CA GLN A 38 -8.15 -9.87 -1.25
C GLN A 38 -7.89 -8.42 -1.67
N ALA A 39 -6.73 -7.87 -1.34
CA ALA A 39 -6.37 -6.51 -1.75
C ALA A 39 -6.33 -6.37 -3.28
N LYS A 40 -5.77 -7.35 -4.01
CA LYS A 40 -5.78 -7.36 -5.49
C LYS A 40 -7.19 -7.43 -6.04
N ALA A 41 -8.07 -8.26 -5.46
CA ALA A 41 -9.46 -8.38 -5.86
C ALA A 41 -10.21 -7.05 -5.68
N LEU A 42 -10.02 -6.37 -4.54
CA LEU A 42 -10.64 -5.07 -4.25
C LEU A 42 -10.15 -3.97 -5.20
N VAL A 43 -8.86 -3.95 -5.53
CA VAL A 43 -8.31 -2.99 -6.52
C VAL A 43 -8.86 -3.29 -7.91
N LYS A 44 -8.95 -4.56 -8.31
CA LYS A 44 -9.53 -4.97 -9.60
C LYS A 44 -11.01 -4.63 -9.71
N SER A 45 -11.77 -4.75 -8.62
CA SER A 45 -13.19 -4.38 -8.57
C SER A 45 -13.42 -2.86 -8.48
N GLY A 46 -12.38 -2.03 -8.56
CA GLY A 46 -12.48 -0.57 -8.41
C GLY A 46 -12.77 -0.09 -6.99
N LYS A 47 -12.83 -1.00 -6.00
CA LYS A 47 -13.09 -0.69 -4.59
C LYS A 47 -11.78 -0.31 -3.88
N HIS A 48 -11.08 0.67 -4.43
CA HIS A 48 -9.82 1.17 -3.88
C HIS A 48 -9.85 2.68 -3.71
N ILE A 49 -9.83 3.13 -2.46
CA ILE A 49 -9.81 4.54 -2.11
C ILE A 49 -8.36 5.02 -2.08
N LYS A 50 -8.01 5.87 -3.03
CA LYS A 50 -6.68 6.45 -3.19
C LYS A 50 -6.67 7.89 -2.69
N HIS A 51 -6.24 8.11 -1.46
CA HIS A 51 -6.26 9.43 -0.81
C HIS A 51 -5.55 10.55 -1.58
N LEU A 52 -4.54 10.23 -2.38
CA LEU A 52 -3.75 11.22 -3.10
C LEU A 52 -4.22 11.44 -4.55
N LEU A 53 -5.25 10.73 -5.01
CA LEU A 53 -5.72 10.71 -6.40
C LEU A 53 -7.18 11.17 -6.52
N TYR A 54 -7.48 12.37 -5.99
CA TYR A 54 -8.76 13.03 -6.27
C TYR A 54 -8.73 13.64 -7.67
N LYS A 55 -9.72 13.29 -8.50
CA LYS A 55 -9.80 13.76 -9.91
C LYS A 55 -9.86 15.28 -10.04
N PRO A 56 -10.66 16.03 -9.25
CA PRO A 56 -10.74 17.49 -9.38
C PRO A 56 -9.42 18.21 -9.07
N ASP A 57 -8.60 17.57 -8.23
CA ASP A 57 -7.35 18.07 -7.73
C ASP A 57 -6.14 17.75 -8.64
N MET A 58 -6.35 16.96 -9.70
CA MET A 58 -5.29 16.39 -10.52
C MET A 58 -4.97 17.24 -11.75
N THR A 59 -3.86 17.97 -11.68
CA THR A 59 -3.21 18.59 -12.84
C THR A 59 -2.09 17.70 -13.39
N PRO A 60 -1.67 17.84 -14.66
CA PRO A 60 -0.56 17.06 -15.22
C PRO A 60 0.73 17.18 -14.40
N LYS A 61 1.02 18.39 -13.90
CA LYS A 61 2.15 18.65 -13.00
C LYS A 61 2.03 17.85 -11.70
N ARG A 62 0.85 17.87 -11.05
CA ARG A 62 0.59 17.09 -9.82
C ARG A 62 0.70 15.59 -10.08
N TYR A 63 0.23 15.10 -11.23
CA TYR A 63 0.33 13.70 -11.60
C TYR A 63 1.79 13.24 -11.75
N LEU A 64 2.65 14.05 -12.38
CA LEU A 64 4.08 13.77 -12.46
C LEU A 64 4.74 13.71 -11.07
N TYR A 65 4.46 14.69 -10.20
CA TYR A 65 4.96 14.65 -8.82
C TYR A 65 4.44 13.47 -8.03
N PHE A 66 3.18 13.07 -8.24
CA PHE A 66 2.62 11.88 -7.64
C PHE A 66 3.39 10.63 -8.07
N ILE A 67 3.69 10.46 -9.36
CA ILE A 67 4.50 9.35 -9.86
C ILE A 67 5.88 9.34 -9.20
N ILE A 68 6.58 10.49 -9.16
CA ILE A 68 7.89 10.61 -8.51
C ILE A 68 7.79 10.24 -7.03
N ASN A 69 6.75 10.69 -6.35
CA ASN A 69 6.48 10.35 -4.95
C ASN A 69 6.29 8.83 -4.77
N GLN A 70 5.58 8.14 -5.67
CA GLN A 70 5.43 6.69 -5.58
C GLN A 70 6.76 5.93 -5.72
N HIS A 71 7.64 6.40 -6.58
CA HIS A 71 8.97 5.82 -6.72
C HIS A 71 9.81 6.04 -5.46
N LYS A 72 9.78 7.25 -4.88
CA LYS A 72 10.46 7.56 -3.61
C LYS A 72 9.92 6.73 -2.46
N TYR A 73 8.59 6.55 -2.37
CA TYR A 73 7.97 5.67 -1.37
C TYR A 73 8.46 4.23 -1.52
N MET A 74 8.45 3.68 -2.74
CA MET A 74 8.93 2.31 -2.97
C MET A 74 10.40 2.13 -2.58
N LYS A 75 11.27 3.11 -2.92
CA LYS A 75 12.68 3.11 -2.53
C LYS A 75 12.84 3.09 -1.01
N LYS A 76 12.13 3.98 -0.30
CA LYS A 76 12.13 4.06 1.16
C LYS A 76 11.69 2.75 1.82
N TYR A 77 10.64 2.11 1.31
CA TYR A 77 10.16 0.83 1.84
C TYR A 77 11.16 -0.29 1.59
N LYS A 78 11.73 -0.37 0.39
CA LYS A 78 12.77 -1.35 0.07
C LYS A 78 13.97 -1.22 1.02
N GLU A 79 14.49 -0.02 1.21
CA GLU A 79 15.62 0.23 2.12
C GLU A 79 15.30 -0.12 3.58
N ASN A 80 14.11 0.23 4.08
CA ASN A 80 13.75 -0.03 5.47
C ASN A 80 13.48 -1.51 5.76
N PHE A 81 12.83 -2.23 4.84
CA PHE A 81 12.60 -3.66 5.00
C PHE A 81 13.88 -4.47 4.82
N GLN A 82 14.80 -4.03 3.93
CA GLN A 82 16.13 -4.62 3.80
C GLN A 82 16.99 -4.38 5.05
N LYS A 83 17.03 -3.16 5.60
CA LYS A 83 17.83 -2.82 6.78
C LYS A 83 17.35 -3.49 8.07
N LYS A 84 16.07 -3.82 8.17
CA LYS A 84 15.48 -4.42 9.39
C LYS A 84 15.38 -5.95 9.37
N GLY A 85 15.92 -6.62 8.34
CA GLY A 85 15.92 -8.08 8.26
C GLY A 85 14.52 -8.70 8.27
N TYR A 86 13.49 -7.95 7.88
CA TYR A 86 12.17 -8.55 7.66
C TYR A 86 12.29 -9.39 6.39
N ASP A 87 12.38 -10.71 6.57
CA ASP A 87 12.41 -11.70 5.49
C ASP A 87 11.28 -11.43 4.51
N ILE A 88 11.60 -10.75 3.41
CA ILE A 88 10.79 -10.74 2.21
C ILE A 88 11.07 -12.12 1.58
N LYS A 89 10.44 -13.17 2.13
CA LYS A 89 10.51 -14.49 1.51
C LYS A 89 10.05 -14.34 0.06
N LYS A 90 11.00 -14.58 -0.84
CA LYS A 90 10.79 -14.64 -2.29
C LYS A 90 9.94 -15.85 -2.65
#